data_AF-A0A7J6HL70-F1
#
_entry.id   AF-A0A7J6HL70-F1
#
_cell.length_a   1.000
_cell.length_b   1.000
_cell.length_c   1.000
_cell.angle_alpha   90.00
_cell.angle_beta   90.00
_cell.angle_gamma   90.00
#
_symmetry.space_group_name_H-M   'P 1'
#
loop_
_entity.id
_entity.type
_entity.pdbx_description
1 polymer ?
#
loop_
_entity_poly.entity_id
_entity_poly.type
_entity_poly.pdbx_seq_one_letter_code
_entity_poly.pdbx_strand_id
1 'polypeptide(L)'
;MMQVVVEIPYIFFQAAVYCLIVYAMIGYEWTVAKFFWYLFYTFFAMLYFTFYGMMCVGVTPNHHIASIVSSAFYGLWNIFAGFIVPRTRILIWWRWYYWACPVAWTLYGLVTSQYGDLHEYIIIETGETLLARPGFTC
;
A
#
# COMPACT_ATOMS: atom_id res chain seq x y z
N MET A 1 -26.44 2.69 1.01
CA MET A 1 -25.76 4.01 1.17
C MET A 1 -25.61 4.46 2.62
N MET A 2 -26.56 4.23 3.53
CA MET A 2 -26.41 4.63 4.95
C MET A 2 -25.28 3.88 5.69
N GLN A 3 -25.06 2.61 5.35
CA GLN A 3 -24.00 1.77 5.93
C GLN A 3 -22.60 2.36 5.71
N VAL A 4 -22.32 2.81 4.48
CA VAL A 4 -21.04 3.40 4.07
C VAL A 4 -20.65 4.62 4.92
N VAL A 5 -21.63 5.45 5.30
CA VAL A 5 -21.37 6.67 6.09
C VAL A 5 -20.94 6.32 7.52
N VAL A 6 -21.41 5.19 8.06
CA VAL A 6 -21.03 4.69 9.39
C VAL A 6 -19.68 3.97 9.35
N GLU A 7 -19.33 3.34 8.23
CA GLU A 7 -18.06 2.63 8.06
C GLU A 7 -16.85 3.57 7.96
N ILE A 8 -16.98 4.75 7.33
CA ILE A 8 -15.88 5.72 7.20
C ILE A 8 -15.24 6.09 8.56
N PRO A 9 -15.99 6.57 9.58
CA PRO A 9 -15.40 6.90 10.86
C PRO A 9 -14.84 5.66 11.58
N TYR A 10 -15.49 4.50 11.45
CA TYR A 10 -14.99 3.25 12.02
C TYR A 10 -13.63 2.85 11.44
N ILE A 11 -13.50 2.89 10.11
CA ILE A 11 -12.25 2.61 9.40
C ILE A 11 -11.17 3.63 9.78
N PHE A 12 -11.54 4.90 10.00
CA PHE A 12 -10.61 5.93 10.44
C PHE A 12 -10.03 5.62 11.83
N PHE A 13 -10.89 5.30 12.81
CA PHE A 13 -10.42 4.90 14.14
C PHE A 13 -9.57 3.63 14.09
N GLN A 14 -10.00 2.62 13.33
CA GLN A 14 -9.24 1.38 13.15
C GLN A 14 -7.87 1.64 12.53
N ALA A 15 -7.80 2.45 11.47
CA ALA A 15 -6.55 2.82 10.82
C ALA A 15 -5.64 3.62 11.77
N ALA A 16 -6.19 4.56 12.55
CA ALA A 16 -5.41 5.34 13.51
C ALA A 16 -4.79 4.46 14.60
N VAL A 17 -5.56 3.51 15.17
CA VAL A 17 -5.05 2.55 16.17
C VAL A 17 -3.99 1.64 15.55
N TYR A 18 -4.22 1.12 14.34
CA TYR A 18 -3.25 0.30 13.63
C TYR A 18 -1.96 1.06 13.36
N CYS A 19 -2.06 2.32 12.90
CA CYS A 19 -0.90 3.16 12.64
C CYS A 19 -0.10 3.43 13.90
N LEU A 20 -0.77 3.73 15.01
CA LEU A 20 -0.11 3.98 16.30
C LEU A 20 0.72 2.77 16.74
N ILE A 21 0.16 1.56 16.66
CA ILE A 21 0.83 0.33 17.08
C ILE A 21 2.03 0.02 16.18
N VAL A 22 1.83 0.02 14.86
CA VAL A 22 2.89 -0.35 13.91
C VAL A 22 4.02 0.68 13.91
N TYR A 23 3.68 1.97 14.00
CA TYR A 23 4.67 3.03 14.07
C TYR A 23 5.54 2.92 15.33
N ALA A 24 4.92 2.59 16.48
CA ALA A 24 5.65 2.33 17.73
C ALA A 24 6.52 1.07 17.65
N MET A 25 6.06 0.00 16.97
CA MET A 25 6.83 -1.25 16.83
C MET A 25 8.06 -1.10 15.93
N ILE A 26 7.96 -0.32 14.85
CA ILE A 26 9.10 -0.09 13.94
C ILE A 26 10.13 0.85 14.58
N GLY A 27 9.70 1.71 15.53
CA GLY A 27 10.60 2.65 16.20
C GLY A 27 11.00 3.83 15.31
N TYR A 28 10.10 4.29 14.44
CA TYR A 28 10.35 5.45 13.57
C TYR A 28 10.57 6.75 14.38
N GLU A 29 11.29 7.70 13.79
CA GLU A 29 11.46 9.04 14.36
C GLU A 29 10.12 9.73 14.57
N TRP A 30 9.78 10.03 15.83
CA TRP A 30 8.53 10.70 16.24
C TRP A 30 8.43 12.13 15.71
N THR A 31 8.13 12.25 14.43
CA THR A 31 7.86 13.52 13.74
C THR A 31 6.42 13.53 13.29
N VAL A 32 5.68 14.57 13.71
CA VAL A 32 4.23 14.68 13.48
C VAL A 32 3.89 14.65 11.98
N ALA A 33 4.72 15.28 11.15
CA ALA A 33 4.53 15.27 9.70
C ALA A 33 4.61 13.85 9.10
N LYS A 34 5.64 13.07 9.43
CA LYS A 34 5.82 11.70 8.93
C LYS A 34 4.69 10.78 9.44
N PHE A 35 4.27 10.95 10.70
CA PHE A 35 3.13 10.23 11.26
C PHE A 35 1.80 10.54 10.54
N PHE A 36 1.51 11.81 10.22
CA PHE A 36 0.31 12.17 9.48
C PHE A 36 0.31 11.61 8.05
N TRP A 37 1.45 11.64 7.35
CA TRP A 37 1.57 11.00 6.03
C TRP A 37 1.36 9.49 6.10
N TYR A 38 1.97 8.83 7.08
CA TYR A 38 1.78 7.41 7.34
C TYR A 38 0.30 7.07 7.59
N LEU A 39 -0.37 7.82 8.48
CA LEU A 39 -1.78 7.67 8.79
C LEU A 39 -2.67 7.88 7.55
N PHE A 40 -2.36 8.88 6.72
CA PHE A 40 -3.09 9.14 5.47
C PHE A 40 -3.00 7.96 4.52
N TYR A 41 -1.80 7.47 4.20
CA TYR A 41 -1.63 6.35 3.26
C TYR A 41 -2.28 5.06 3.77
N THR A 42 -2.15 4.76 5.07
CA THR A 42 -2.76 3.57 5.67
C THR A 42 -4.29 3.67 5.75
N PHE A 43 -4.85 4.85 6.03
CA PHE A 43 -6.30 5.07 6.01
C PHE A 43 -6.88 4.83 4.61
N PHE A 44 -6.27 5.40 3.57
CA PHE A 44 -6.72 5.19 2.19
C PHE A 44 -6.58 3.72 1.75
N ALA A 45 -5.54 3.02 2.18
CA ALA A 45 -5.40 1.59 1.94
C ALA A 45 -6.60 0.81 2.52
N MET A 46 -6.88 0.99 3.82
CA MET A 46 -7.94 0.27 4.52
C MET A 46 -9.33 0.57 3.96
N LEU A 47 -9.57 1.82 3.56
CA LEU A 47 -10.81 2.27 2.96
C LEU A 47 -11.05 1.59 1.60
N TYR A 48 -10.02 1.47 0.77
CA TYR A 48 -10.12 0.77 -0.51
C TYR A 48 -10.45 -0.73 -0.35
N PHE A 49 -9.76 -1.42 0.56
CA PHE A 49 -10.06 -2.82 0.90
C PHE A 49 -11.52 -2.99 1.34
N THR A 50 -12.02 -2.08 2.18
CA THR A 50 -13.39 -2.18 2.70
C THR A 50 -14.43 -1.93 1.60
N PHE A 51 -14.25 -0.91 0.77
CA PHE A 51 -15.17 -0.63 -0.34
C PHE A 51 -15.20 -1.72 -1.39
N TYR A 52 -14.04 -2.30 -1.71
CA TYR A 52 -13.96 -3.42 -2.63
C TYR A 52 -14.68 -4.66 -2.08
N GLY A 53 -14.48 -4.98 -0.80
CA GLY A 53 -15.19 -6.08 -0.13
C GLY A 53 -16.71 -5.92 -0.21
N MET A 54 -17.22 -4.70 0.03
CA MET A 54 -18.65 -4.40 -0.08
C MET A 54 -19.18 -4.52 -1.52
N MET A 55 -18.39 -4.09 -2.52
CA MET A 55 -18.76 -4.27 -3.92
C MET A 55 -18.87 -5.75 -4.30
N CYS A 56 -17.89 -6.58 -3.90
CA CYS A 56 -17.92 -8.03 -4.16
C CYS A 56 -19.15 -8.72 -3.58
N VAL A 57 -19.55 -8.34 -2.35
CA VAL A 57 -20.76 -8.86 -1.71
C VAL A 57 -22.02 -8.35 -2.40
N GLY A 58 -22.05 -7.09 -2.86
CA GLY A 58 -23.21 -6.52 -3.55
C GLY A 58 -23.46 -7.09 -4.96
N VAL A 59 -22.42 -7.55 -5.67
CA VAL A 59 -22.55 -8.10 -7.04
C VAL A 59 -22.98 -9.56 -7.03
N THR A 60 -22.77 -10.29 -5.93
CA THR A 60 -23.00 -11.75 -5.90
C THR A 60 -24.29 -12.09 -5.12
N PRO A 61 -25.20 -12.93 -5.67
CA PRO A 61 -26.42 -13.33 -4.96
C PRO A 61 -26.18 -14.32 -3.81
N ASN A 62 -24.97 -14.88 -3.67
CA ASN A 62 -24.62 -15.87 -2.64
C ASN A 62 -23.31 -15.48 -1.93
N HIS A 63 -23.36 -15.37 -0.60
CA HIS A 63 -22.24 -14.95 0.23
C HIS A 63 -21.03 -15.90 0.16
N HIS A 64 -21.26 -17.21 0.01
CA HIS A 64 -20.16 -18.19 -0.10
C HIS A 64 -19.33 -17.97 -1.35
N ILE A 65 -20.00 -17.66 -2.48
CA ILE A 65 -19.32 -17.38 -3.75
C ILE A 65 -18.61 -16.02 -3.68
N ALA A 66 -19.24 -15.02 -3.04
CA ALA A 66 -18.63 -13.71 -2.85
C ALA A 66 -17.30 -13.77 -2.06
N SER A 67 -17.23 -14.62 -1.03
CA SER A 67 -16.01 -14.81 -0.23
C SER A 67 -14.89 -15.49 -1.04
N ILE A 68 -15.22 -16.46 -1.90
CA ILE A 68 -14.23 -17.15 -2.74
C ILE A 68 -13.70 -16.22 -3.83
N VAL A 69 -14.58 -15.43 -4.45
CA VAL A 69 -14.19 -14.48 -5.50
C VAL A 69 -13.33 -13.36 -4.91
N SER A 70 -13.76 -12.75 -3.81
CA SER A 70 -13.00 -11.68 -3.15
C SER A 70 -11.62 -12.14 -2.68
N SER A 71 -11.49 -13.34 -2.10
CA SER A 71 -10.19 -13.87 -1.68
C SER A 71 -9.24 -14.15 -2.86
N ALA A 72 -9.75 -14.64 -3.99
CA ALA A 72 -8.97 -14.82 -5.21
C ALA A 72 -8.44 -13.48 -5.75
N PHE A 73 -9.28 -12.43 -5.79
CA PHE A 73 -8.87 -11.09 -6.22
C PHE A 73 -7.88 -10.44 -5.25
N TYR A 74 -8.03 -10.64 -3.93
CA TYR A 74 -7.04 -10.19 -2.96
C TYR A 74 -5.69 -10.89 -3.12
N GLY A 75 -5.69 -12.19 -3.43
CA GLY A 75 -4.48 -12.92 -3.79
C GLY A 75 -3.79 -12.30 -5.02
N LEU A 76 -4.58 -11.94 -6.04
CA LEU A 76 -4.06 -11.28 -7.24
C LEU A 76 -3.46 -9.90 -6.92
N TRP A 77 -4.13 -9.07 -6.13
CA TRP A 77 -3.56 -7.79 -5.69
C TRP A 77 -2.30 -7.94 -4.85
N ASN A 78 -2.20 -8.96 -3.99
CA ASN A 78 -0.98 -9.20 -3.20
C ASN A 78 0.22 -9.56 -4.08
N ILE A 79 0.03 -10.38 -5.13
CA ILE A 79 1.11 -10.75 -6.05
C ILE A 79 1.58 -9.53 -6.86
N PHE A 80 0.65 -8.65 -7.28
CA PHE A 80 0.95 -7.46 -8.09
C PHE A 80 1.22 -6.17 -7.30
N ALA A 81 1.14 -6.20 -5.97
CA ALA A 81 1.40 -5.04 -5.11
C ALA A 81 2.86 -4.55 -5.13
N GLY A 82 3.77 -5.27 -5.79
CA GLY A 82 5.18 -4.92 -5.90
C GLY A 82 6.07 -5.45 -4.77
N PHE A 83 5.50 -6.07 -3.73
CA PHE A 83 6.26 -6.70 -2.65
C PHE A 83 6.83 -8.08 -3.04
N ILE A 84 6.06 -8.90 -3.76
CA ILE A 84 6.45 -10.28 -4.15
C ILE A 84 7.11 -10.30 -5.54
N VAL A 85 6.58 -9.53 -6.50
CA VAL A 85 7.12 -9.44 -7.87
C VAL A 85 7.64 -8.02 -8.12
N PRO A 86 8.96 -7.82 -8.23
CA PRO A 86 9.52 -6.50 -8.53
C PRO A 86 9.06 -6.03 -9.92
N ARG A 87 8.79 -4.72 -10.02
CA ARG A 87 8.18 -4.05 -11.17
C ARG A 87 8.88 -4.33 -12.51
N THR A 88 10.17 -4.68 -12.47
CA THR A 88 11.05 -4.94 -13.62
C THR A 88 10.85 -6.31 -14.28
N ARG A 89 10.18 -7.27 -13.62
CA ARG A 89 9.97 -8.63 -14.13
C ARG A 89 8.56 -8.88 -14.67
N ILE A 90 7.68 -7.88 -14.61
CA ILE A 90 6.28 -7.98 -15.06
C ILE A 90 6.21 -7.78 -16.58
N LEU A 91 5.51 -8.68 -17.29
CA LEU A 91 5.30 -8.55 -18.74
C LEU A 91 4.64 -7.20 -19.09
N ILE A 92 5.03 -6.62 -20.23
CA ILE A 92 4.56 -5.29 -20.69
C ILE A 92 3.02 -5.20 -20.74
N TRP A 93 2.32 -6.28 -21.08
CA TRP A 93 0.85 -6.31 -21.09
C TRP A 93 0.21 -6.39 -19.69
N TRP A 94 0.91 -6.79 -18.63
CA TRP A 94 0.37 -6.82 -17.25
C TRP A 94 0.74 -5.58 -16.42
N ARG A 95 1.53 -4.66 -16.98
CA ARG A 95 1.92 -3.39 -16.33
C ARG A 95 0.73 -2.50 -15.98
N TRP A 96 -0.40 -2.56 -16.70
CA TRP A 96 -1.58 -1.75 -16.36
C TRP A 96 -2.22 -2.17 -15.04
N TYR A 97 -2.19 -3.47 -14.71
CA TYR A 97 -2.77 -3.98 -13.46
C TYR A 97 -2.00 -3.49 -12.24
N TYR A 98 -0.69 -3.35 -12.40
CA TYR A 98 0.16 -2.71 -11.41
C TYR A 98 -0.25 -1.26 -11.14
N TRP A 99 -0.53 -0.49 -12.20
CA TRP A 99 -0.95 0.91 -12.08
C TRP A 99 -2.37 1.03 -11.50
N ALA A 100 -3.23 0.06 -11.74
CA ALA A 100 -4.57 -0.01 -11.16
C ALA A 100 -4.57 -0.50 -9.70
N CYS A 101 -3.50 -1.15 -9.22
CA CYS A 101 -3.42 -1.69 -7.87
C CYS A 101 -3.03 -0.59 -6.87
N PRO A 102 -3.96 -0.08 -6.04
CA PRO A 102 -3.65 1.01 -5.10
C PRO A 102 -2.67 0.58 -3.99
N VAL A 103 -2.52 -0.72 -3.75
CA VAL A 103 -1.55 -1.26 -2.78
C VAL A 103 -0.13 -0.88 -3.18
N ALA A 104 0.19 -0.96 -4.48
CA ALA A 104 1.48 -0.51 -4.99
C ALA A 104 1.69 0.98 -4.66
N TRP A 105 0.70 1.83 -4.96
CA TRP A 105 0.77 3.26 -4.70
C TRP A 105 0.91 3.60 -3.23
N THR A 106 0.23 2.88 -2.33
CA THR A 106 0.38 3.06 -0.88
C THR A 106 1.77 2.66 -0.40
N LEU A 107 2.36 1.60 -0.96
CA LEU A 107 3.73 1.20 -0.67
C LEU A 107 4.75 2.25 -1.14
N TYR A 108 4.60 2.80 -2.36
CA TYR A 108 5.45 3.91 -2.79
C TYR A 108 5.29 5.13 -1.88
N GLY A 109 4.06 5.52 -1.57
CA GLY A 109 3.78 6.66 -0.70
C GLY A 109 4.38 6.51 0.70
N LEU A 110 4.35 5.30 1.26
CA LEU A 110 4.98 4.98 2.54
C LEU A 110 6.51 5.04 2.45
N VAL A 111 7.11 4.46 1.42
CA VAL A 111 8.58 4.47 1.25
C VAL A 111 9.08 5.89 0.98
N THR A 112 8.41 6.67 0.14
CA THR A 112 8.82 8.04 -0.18
C THR A 112 8.58 9.01 0.99
N SER A 113 7.54 8.83 1.80
CA SER A 113 7.30 9.70 2.96
C SER A 113 8.31 9.45 4.10
N GLN A 114 8.80 8.22 4.25
CA GLN A 114 9.75 7.87 5.31
C GLN A 114 11.21 8.06 4.90
N TYR A 115 11.55 7.73 3.65
CA TYR A 115 12.92 7.74 3.13
C TYR A 115 13.18 8.80 2.05
N GLY A 116 12.19 9.63 1.70
CA GLY A 116 12.36 10.71 0.71
C GLY A 116 13.35 11.80 1.14
N ASP A 117 13.50 12.01 2.45
CA ASP A 117 14.47 12.97 3.02
C ASP A 117 15.90 12.41 3.11
N LEU A 118 16.10 11.09 2.94
CA LEU A 118 17.43 10.50 2.80
C LEU A 118 17.95 10.76 1.39
N HIS A 119 18.42 11.99 1.16
CA HIS A 119 19.38 12.32 0.10
C HIS A 119 20.81 11.88 0.48
N GLU A 120 20.94 10.88 1.35
CA GLU A 120 22.23 10.30 1.65
C GLU A 120 22.56 9.30 0.56
N TYR A 121 23.35 9.80 -0.39
CA TYR A 121 24.31 9.03 -1.17
C TYR A 121 24.60 7.69 -0.50
N ILE A 122 24.30 6.59 -1.20
CA ILE A 122 24.80 5.29 -0.78
C ILE A 122 26.31 5.37 -1.02
N ILE A 123 27.09 5.79 -0.01
CA ILE A 123 28.54 5.54 -0.03
C ILE A 123 28.66 4.05 0.18
N ILE A 124 28.70 3.32 -0.92
CA ILE A 124 29.22 1.97 -0.92
C ILE A 124 30.64 2.13 -0.38
N GLU A 125 30.95 1.44 0.71
CA GLU A 125 32.25 1.43 1.40
C GLU A 125 33.32 0.72 0.55
N THR A 126 33.29 0.91 -0.76
CA THR A 126 34.23 0.38 -1.74
C THR A 126 34.34 1.47 -2.80
N GLY A 127 35.49 2.16 -2.81
CA GLY A 127 35.75 3.42 -3.51
C GLY A 127 35.66 3.37 -5.03
N GLU A 128 34.49 3.08 -5.57
CA GLU A 128 34.12 3.30 -6.96
C GLU A 128 32.76 4.00 -7.00
N THR A 129 32.81 5.30 -7.33
CA THR A 129 31.65 6.13 -7.60
C THR A 129 30.98 5.67 -8.91
N LEU A 130 30.14 4.64 -8.84
CA LEU A 130 29.23 4.31 -9.93
C LEU A 130 28.08 5.31 -9.90
N LEU A 131 28.10 6.25 -10.84
CA LEU A 131 26.99 7.18 -11.09
C LEU A 131 25.69 6.37 -11.21
N ALA A 132 24.84 6.49 -10.19
CA ALA A 132 23.56 5.80 -10.12
C ALA A 132 22.76 6.18 -11.38
N ARG A 133 22.63 5.24 -12.31
CA ARG A 133 21.75 5.41 -13.47
C ARG A 133 20.33 5.66 -12.95
N PRO A 134 19.63 6.70 -13.43
CA PRO A 134 18.26 6.98 -13.02
C PRO A 134 17.36 5.93 -13.67
N GLY A 135 17.06 4.85 -12.94
CA GLY A 135 16.27 3.76 -13.51
C GLY A 135 15.95 2.60 -12.57
N PHE A 136 16.51 2.56 -11.36
CA PHE A 136 16.13 1.55 -10.36
C PHE A 136 15.01 2.09 -9.46
N THR A 137 13.79 2.04 -9.99
CA THR A 137 12.59 2.00 -9.15
C THR A 137 12.47 0.57 -8.60
N CYS A 138 12.65 0.43 -7.28
CA CYS A 138 12.15 -0.74 -6.53
C CYS A 138 10.64 -0.87 -6.77
#